data_AF-A0A0J6EH44-F1
#
_entry.id   AF-A0A0J6EH44-F1
#
_cell.length_a   1.000
_cell.length_b   1.000
_cell.length_c   1.000
_cell.angle_alpha   90.00
_cell.angle_beta   90.00
_cell.angle_gamma   90.00
#
_symmetry.space_group_name_H-M   'P 1'
#
loop_
_entity.id
_entity.type
_entity.pdbx_description
1 polymer ?
#
loop_
_entity_poly.entity_id
_entity_poly.type
_entity_poly.pdbx_seq_one_letter_code
_entity_poly.pdbx_strand_id
1 'polypeptide(L)'
;MNETLKQYMLLVKENSSLINGPDYPGKEKDIRKQKEQIDAYAKKLQQGFSTDDDYDEFADAVIKCTYGDISLEELETVYNELISPS
;
A
#
# COMPACT_ATOMS: atom_id res chain seq x y z
N MET A 1 -2.42 -12.88 7.36
CA MET A 1 -1.84 -11.93 6.41
C MET A 1 -2.11 -12.27 4.97
N ASN A 2 -3.08 -11.58 4.37
CA ASN A 2 -3.29 -11.53 2.92
C ASN A 2 -1.95 -11.22 2.20
N GLU A 3 -1.50 -12.14 1.34
CA GLU A 3 -0.19 -12.02 0.69
C GLU A 3 -0.11 -10.82 -0.26
N THR A 4 -1.20 -10.50 -0.96
CA THR A 4 -1.32 -9.31 -1.82
C THR A 4 -1.14 -8.03 -1.02
N LEU A 5 -1.80 -7.93 0.15
CA LEU A 5 -1.66 -6.78 1.05
C LEU A 5 -0.24 -6.64 1.57
N LYS A 6 0.40 -7.75 1.93
CA LYS A 6 1.79 -7.76 2.40
C LYS A 6 2.76 -7.26 1.32
N GLN A 7 2.65 -7.78 0.10
CA GLN A 7 3.51 -7.37 -1.02
C GLN A 7 3.30 -5.90 -1.37
N TYR A 8 2.05 -5.44 -1.39
CA TYR A 8 1.71 -4.05 -1.59
C TYR A 8 2.39 -3.14 -0.55
N MET A 9 2.27 -3.46 0.74
CA MET A 9 2.87 -2.65 1.81
C MET A 9 4.39 -2.59 1.76
N LEU A 10 5.04 -3.71 1.46
CA LEU A 10 6.50 -3.74 1.31
C LEU A 10 6.94 -2.80 0.18
N LEU A 11 6.25 -2.84 -0.96
CA LEU A 11 6.55 -1.96 -2.10
C LEU A 11 6.31 -0.48 -1.77
N VAL A 12 5.23 -0.14 -1.09
CA VAL A 12 4.94 1.26 -0.68
C VAL A 12 6.04 1.77 0.25
N LYS A 13 6.47 0.95 1.22
CA LYS A 13 7.54 1.31 2.15
C LYS A 13 8.90 1.45 1.46
N GLU A 14 9.24 0.52 0.57
CA GLU A 14 10.46 0.59 -0.24
C GLU A 14 10.47 1.83 -1.13
N ASN A 15 9.36 2.12 -1.81
CA ASN A 15 9.23 3.28 -2.69
C ASN A 15 9.31 4.59 -1.92
N SER A 16 8.69 4.68 -0.74
CA SER A 16 8.86 5.83 0.16
C SER A 16 10.31 6.00 0.59
N SER A 17 10.99 4.90 0.94
CA SER A 17 12.41 4.94 1.31
C SER A 17 13.31 5.36 0.14
N LEU A 18 12.98 4.91 -1.08
CA LEU A 18 13.66 5.30 -2.30
C LEU A 18 13.50 6.79 -2.60
N ILE A 19 12.26 7.30 -2.57
CA ILE A 19 11.96 8.71 -2.79
C ILE A 19 12.74 9.59 -1.80
N ASN A 20 12.70 9.24 -0.52
CA ASN A 20 13.34 10.00 0.56
C ASN A 20 14.85 9.75 0.72
N GLY A 21 15.40 8.74 0.06
CA GLY A 21 16.81 8.37 0.13
C GLY A 21 17.73 9.28 -0.69
N PRO A 22 19.06 9.07 -0.64
CA PRO A 22 20.03 9.81 -1.45
C PRO A 22 19.74 9.63 -2.95
N ASP A 23 20.22 10.59 -3.76
CA ASP A 23 20.11 10.47 -5.21
C ASP A 23 21.19 9.55 -5.79
N TYR A 24 20.85 8.84 -6.88
CA TYR A 24 21.77 7.95 -7.59
C TYR A 24 21.37 7.78 -9.06
N PRO A 25 22.33 7.50 -9.97
CA PRO A 25 22.01 7.28 -11.38
C PRO A 25 21.02 6.12 -11.57
N GLY A 26 19.85 6.41 -12.14
CA GLY A 26 18.79 5.43 -12.35
C GLY A 26 17.65 5.45 -11.32
N LYS A 27 17.78 6.24 -10.25
CA LYS A 27 16.76 6.37 -9.19
C LYS A 27 15.36 6.65 -9.72
N GLU A 28 15.22 7.59 -10.66
CA GLU A 28 13.91 7.92 -11.25
C GLU A 28 13.27 6.74 -11.99
N LYS A 29 14.09 5.93 -12.67
CA LYS A 29 13.62 4.73 -13.38
C LYS A 29 13.15 3.66 -12.38
N ASP A 30 13.87 3.49 -11.28
CA ASP A 30 13.52 2.54 -10.23
C ASP A 30 12.23 2.97 -9.50
N ILE A 31 12.09 4.26 -9.18
CA ILE A 31 10.85 4.84 -8.62
C ILE A 31 9.69 4.60 -9.57
N ARG A 32 9.87 4.85 -10.88
CA ARG A 32 8.80 4.60 -11.87
C ARG A 32 8.41 3.13 -11.92
N LYS A 33 9.37 2.22 -11.94
CA LYS A 33 9.12 0.77 -11.96
C LYS A 33 8.40 0.31 -10.69
N GLN A 34 8.77 0.82 -9.52
CA GLN A 34 8.06 0.51 -8.28
C GLN A 34 6.65 1.09 -8.28
N LYS A 35 6.44 2.31 -8.77
CA LYS A 35 5.08 2.88 -8.94
C LYS A 35 4.19 1.99 -9.81
N GLU A 36 4.70 1.50 -10.94
CA GLU A 36 3.95 0.57 -11.81
C GLU A 36 3.55 -0.72 -11.08
N GLN A 37 4.41 -1.25 -10.21
CA GLN A 37 4.10 -2.42 -9.38
C GLN A 37 3.09 -2.10 -8.29
N ILE A 38 3.25 -0.97 -7.59
CA ILE A 38 2.32 -0.48 -6.56
C ILE A 38 0.92 -0.33 -7.17
N ASP A 39 0.80 0.31 -8.34
CA ASP A 39 -0.48 0.49 -9.04
C ASP A 39 -1.13 -0.84 -9.41
N ALA A 40 -0.34 -1.83 -9.82
CA ALA A 40 -0.85 -3.16 -10.14
C ALA A 40 -1.41 -3.90 -8.92
N TYR A 41 -0.77 -3.76 -7.75
CA TYR A 41 -1.25 -4.32 -6.50
C TYR A 41 -2.45 -3.54 -5.94
N ALA A 42 -2.41 -2.20 -5.98
CA ALA A 42 -3.51 -1.33 -5.56
C ALA A 42 -4.80 -1.68 -6.31
N LYS A 43 -4.74 -1.83 -7.64
CA LYS A 43 -5.89 -2.24 -8.46
C LYS A 43 -6.45 -3.61 -8.08
N LYS A 44 -5.61 -4.56 -7.67
CA LYS A 44 -6.08 -5.88 -7.21
C LYS A 44 -6.80 -5.78 -5.87
N LEU A 45 -6.29 -4.94 -4.96
CA LEU A 45 -6.90 -4.73 -3.65
C LEU A 45 -8.21 -3.95 -3.78
N GLN A 46 -8.26 -2.93 -4.65
CA GLN A 46 -9.44 -2.11 -4.91
C GLN A 46 -10.68 -2.94 -5.31
N GLN A 47 -10.49 -4.06 -6.02
CA GLN A 47 -11.57 -4.97 -6.41
C GLN A 47 -12.31 -5.62 -5.23
N GLY A 48 -11.72 -5.61 -4.04
CA GLY A 48 -12.34 -6.13 -2.82
C GLY A 48 -13.27 -5.14 -2.12
N PHE A 49 -13.21 -3.86 -2.46
CA PHE A 49 -13.99 -2.82 -1.80
C PHE A 49 -15.33 -2.59 -2.51
N SER A 50 -16.36 -2.31 -1.72
CA SER A 50 -17.71 -2.07 -2.23
C SER A 50 -17.95 -0.60 -2.59
N THR A 51 -17.21 0.31 -1.96
CA THR A 51 -17.31 1.76 -2.19
C THR A 51 -15.93 2.40 -2.33
N ASP A 52 -15.89 3.59 -2.94
CA ASP A 52 -14.67 4.40 -3.01
C ASP A 52 -14.28 4.91 -1.61
N ASP A 53 -15.27 5.18 -0.73
CA ASP A 53 -15.03 5.63 0.65
C ASP A 53 -14.27 4.56 1.47
N ASP A 54 -14.65 3.28 1.36
CA ASP A 54 -13.94 2.18 2.03
C ASP A 54 -12.50 2.05 1.52
N TYR A 55 -12.30 2.27 0.21
CA TYR A 55 -10.95 2.24 -0.36
C TYR A 55 -10.09 3.42 0.11
N ASP A 56 -10.68 4.62 0.24
CA ASP A 56 -9.98 5.79 0.76
C ASP A 56 -9.57 5.60 2.23
N GLU A 57 -10.41 4.98 3.06
CA GLU A 57 -10.08 4.62 4.44
C GLU A 57 -8.91 3.61 4.49
N PHE A 58 -8.95 2.59 3.62
CA PHE A 58 -7.84 1.66 3.47
C PHE A 58 -6.54 2.37 3.03
N ALA A 59 -6.61 3.30 2.07
CA ALA A 59 -5.45 4.05 1.60
C ALA A 59 -4.83 4.92 2.70
N ASP A 60 -5.64 5.54 3.55
CA ASP A 60 -5.18 6.28 4.73
C ASP A 60 -4.49 5.34 5.76
N ALA A 61 -5.04 4.16 6.00
CA ALA A 61 -4.43 3.15 6.87
C ALA A 61 -3.07 2.67 6.34
N VAL A 62 -2.91 2.52 5.02
CA VAL A 62 -1.62 2.17 4.38
C VAL A 62 -0.57 3.25 4.64
N ILE A 63 -0.95 4.54 4.57
CA ILE A 63 -0.05 5.66 4.85
C ILE A 63 0.37 5.63 6.32
N LYS A 64 -0.58 5.49 7.25
CA LYS A 64 -0.31 5.32 8.69
C LYS A 64 0.64 4.15 8.96
N CYS A 65 0.41 3.01 8.31
CA CYS A 65 1.27 1.84 8.47
C CYS A 65 2.70 2.09 7.95
N THR A 66 2.83 2.85 6.86
CA THR A 66 4.13 3.22 6.27
C THR A 66 4.96 4.08 7.23
N TYR A 67 4.31 5.02 7.93
CA TYR A 67 4.96 5.89 8.91
C TYR A 67 5.11 5.26 10.30
N GLY A 68 4.54 4.07 10.51
CA GLY A 68 4.64 3.32 11.76
C GLY A 68 3.60 3.72 12.81
N ASP A 69 2.56 4.45 12.42
CA ASP A 69 1.43 4.81 13.29
C ASP A 69 0.55 3.60 13.61
N ILE A 70 0.48 2.63 12.69
CA ILE A 70 -0.15 1.33 12.89
C ILE A 70 0.77 0.20 12.41
N SER A 71 0.63 -0.97 12.99
CA SER A 71 1.30 -2.20 12.59
C SER A 71 0.71 -2.81 11.31
N LEU A 72 1.44 -3.76 10.72
CA LEU A 72 0.93 -4.55 9.60
C LEU A 72 -0.28 -5.42 9.98
N GLU A 73 -0.36 -5.85 11.23
CA GLU A 73 -1.49 -6.63 11.74
C GLU A 73 -2.75 -5.76 11.86
N GLU A 74 -2.60 -4.54 12.40
CA GLU A 74 -3.70 -3.56 12.44
C GLU A 74 -4.18 -3.16 11.05
N LEU A 75 -3.27 -2.97 10.10
CA LEU A 75 -3.64 -2.73 8.69
C LEU A 75 -4.42 -3.91 8.09
N GLU A 76 -4.03 -5.15 8.40
CA GLU A 76 -4.77 -6.34 7.93
C GLU A 76 -6.18 -6.38 8.53
N THR A 77 -6.34 -6.03 9.81
CA THR A 77 -7.65 -5.92 10.45
C THR A 77 -8.53 -4.91 9.73
N VAL A 78 -8.04 -3.68 9.51
CA VAL A 78 -8.76 -2.62 8.78
C VAL A 78 -9.16 -3.10 7.38
N TYR A 79 -8.21 -3.68 6.63
CA TYR A 79 -8.49 -4.22 5.30
C TYR A 79 -9.63 -5.24 5.34
N ASN A 80 -9.59 -6.21 6.26
CA ASN A 80 -10.60 -7.26 6.36
C ASN A 80 -11.96 -6.72 6.78
N GLU A 81 -12.02 -5.72 7.66
CA GLU A 81 -13.26 -5.06 8.07
C GLU A 81 -13.94 -4.34 6.90
N LEU A 82 -13.15 -3.64 6.08
CA LEU A 82 -13.65 -2.84 4.96
C LEU A 82 -14.06 -3.66 3.73
N ILE A 83 -13.48 -4.84 3.51
CA ILE A 83 -13.89 -5.74 2.41
C ILE A 83 -14.97 -6.76 2.82
N SER A 84 -15.32 -6.80 4.11
CA SER A 84 -16.36 -7.71 4.61
C SER A 84 -17.74 -7.09 4.38
N PRO A 85 -18.69 -7.82 3.76
CA PRO A 85 -20.05 -7.33 3.63
C PRO A 85 -20.67 -7.14 5.02
N SER A 86 -21.18 -5.93 5.29
CA SER A 86 -21.99 -5.61 6.47
C SER A 86 -23.32 -6.35 6.49
#